data_AF-A0AA91DH94-F1
#
_entry.id   AF-A0AA91DH94-F1
#
_cell.length_a   1.000
_cell.length_b   1.000
_cell.length_c   1.000
_cell.angle_alpha   90.00
_cell.angle_beta   90.00
_cell.angle_gamma   90.00
#
_symmetry.space_group_name_H-M   'P 1'
#
loop_
_entity.id
_entity.type
_entity.pdbx_description
1 polymer ?
#
loop_
_entity_poly.entity_id
_entity_poly.type
_entity_poly.pdbx_seq_one_letter_code
_entity_poly.pdbx_strand_id
1 'polypeptide(L)' 'MTLLDVIIQIGLDQYADGNRASVIRNINGELKPYAVRINDLIDDADLTANVLMMPGDILIIPDAYF' A
#
# COMPACT_ATOMS: atom_id res chain seq x y z
N MET A 1 -9.82 -1.78 8.62
CA MET A 1 -8.71 -0.80 8.57
C MET A 1 -8.40 -0.54 7.12
N THR A 2 -8.12 0.70 6.74
CA THR A 2 -7.83 1.10 5.37
C THR A 2 -6.33 1.20 5.13
N LEU A 3 -5.91 1.27 3.86
CA LEU A 3 -4.51 1.52 3.50
C LEU A 3 -4.04 2.84 4.12
N LEU A 4 -4.87 3.88 4.09
CA LEU A 4 -4.56 5.16 4.72
C LEU A 4 -4.30 5.02 6.22
N ASP A 5 -5.13 4.26 6.94
CA ASP A 5 -4.94 4.03 8.38
C ASP A 5 -3.59 3.37 8.69
N VAL A 6 -3.16 2.42 7.83
CA VAL A 6 -1.85 1.77 7.97
C VAL A 6 -0.74 2.79 7.78
N ILE A 7 -0.78 3.58 6.71
CA ILE A 7 0.28 4.56 6.44
C ILE A 7 0.36 5.63 7.52
N ILE A 8 -0.77 6.09 8.07
CA ILE A 8 -0.77 7.04 9.20
C ILE A 8 -0.04 6.46 10.43
N GLN A 9 -0.14 5.15 10.66
CA GLN A 9 0.50 4.51 11.81
C GLN A 9 2.01 4.34 11.65
N ILE A 10 2.48 3.98 10.45
CA ILE A 10 3.90 3.67 10.22
C ILE A 10 4.71 4.84 9.63
N GLY A 11 4.03 5.82 9.03
CA GLY A 11 4.66 6.83 8.18
C GLY A 11 5.13 6.26 6.85
N LEU A 12 5.52 7.14 5.92
CA LEU A 12 6.17 6.76 4.67
C LEU A 12 7.61 7.28 4.69
N ASP A 13 8.58 6.45 4.32
CA ASP A 13 9.98 6.85 4.19
C ASP A 13 10.13 7.84 3.01
N GLN A 14 11.03 8.82 3.12
CA GLN A 14 11.27 9.84 2.10
C GLN A 14 11.84 9.27 0.78
N TYR A 15 12.36 8.04 0.81
CA TYR A 15 12.88 7.33 -0.35
C TYR A 15 11.92 6.26 -0.87
N ALA A 16 10.75 6.08 -0.25
CA ALA A 16 9.77 5.10 -0.68
C ALA A 16 9.13 5.48 -2.02
N ASP A 17 8.91 4.49 -2.88
CA ASP A 17 8.03 4.62 -4.05
C ASP A 17 6.66 4.00 -3.75
N GLY A 18 5.76 4.82 -3.23
CA GLY A 18 4.43 4.40 -2.80
C GLY A 18 3.51 3.99 -3.95
N ASN A 19 3.78 4.38 -5.19
CA ASN A 19 2.98 3.97 -6.36
C ASN A 19 3.48 2.67 -7.01
N ARG A 20 4.67 2.21 -6.67
CA ARG A 20 5.11 0.82 -6.91
C ARG A 20 4.80 -0.12 -5.74
N ALA A 21 4.09 0.35 -4.72
CA ALA A 21 3.71 -0.49 -3.60
C ALA A 21 2.65 -1.53 -4.00
N SER A 22 2.63 -2.63 -3.24
CA SER A 22 1.65 -3.70 -3.43
C SER A 22 1.20 -4.31 -2.11
N VAL A 23 -0.06 -4.72 -2.08
CA VAL A 23 -0.61 -5.56 -1.01
C VAL A 23 -0.59 -7.00 -1.49
N ILE A 24 0.13 -7.86 -0.77
CA ILE A 24 0.09 -9.31 -0.97
C ILE A 24 -1.00 -9.88 -0.07
N ARG A 25 -1.94 -10.59 -0.68
CA ARG A 25 -3.10 -11.17 0.02
C ARG A 25 -3.19 -12.66 -0.27
N ASN A 26 -3.39 -13.45 0.78
CA ASN A 26 -3.64 -14.87 0.62
C ASN A 26 -5.12 -15.12 0.27
N ILE A 27 -5.38 -15.68 -0.90
CA ILE A 27 -6.72 -16.10 -1.34
C ILE A 27 -6.66 -17.60 -1.61
N ASN A 28 -7.31 -18.38 -0.74
CA ASN A 28 -7.41 -19.84 -0.85
C ASN A 28 -6.05 -20.56 -0.94
N GLY A 29 -5.03 -20.06 -0.23
CA GLY A 29 -3.67 -20.62 -0.21
C GLY A 29 -2.73 -20.02 -1.26
N GLU A 30 -3.23 -19.14 -2.14
CA GLU A 30 -2.45 -18.47 -3.17
C GLU A 30 -2.14 -17.02 -2.75
N LEU A 31 -0.86 -16.64 -2.80
CA LEU A 31 -0.45 -15.25 -2.56
C LEU A 31 -0.67 -14.42 -3.83
N LYS A 32 -1.59 -13.47 -3.77
CA LYS A 32 -1.92 -12.57 -4.89
C LYS A 32 -1.45 -11.15 -4.62
N PRO A 33 -0.64 -10.55 -5.51
CA PRO A 33 -0.26 -9.15 -5.41
C PRO A 33 -1.36 -8.22 -5.96
N TYR A 34 -1.61 -7.13 -5.26
CA TYR A 34 -2.50 -6.06 -5.67
C TYR A 34 -1.74 -4.74 -5.63
N ALA A 35 -1.56 -4.10 -6.79
CA ALA A 35 -0.92 -2.80 -6.86
C ALA A 35 -1.77 -1.76 -6.13
N VAL A 36 -1.11 -0.88 -5.39
CA VAL A 36 -1.73 0.25 -4.70
C VAL A 36 -0.99 1.53 -5.04
N ARG A 37 -1.70 2.66 -5.01
CA ARG A 37 -1.15 3.98 -5.35
C ARG A 37 -1.11 4.85 -4.10
N ILE A 38 -0.08 4.66 -3.27
CA ILE A 38 0.01 5.34 -1.97
C ILE A 38 0.30 6.84 -2.16
N ASN A 39 1.12 7.23 -3.14
CA ASN A 39 1.41 8.64 -3.39
C ASN A 39 0.14 9.37 -3.87
N ASP A 40 -0.63 8.79 -4.79
CA ASP A 40 -1.90 9.40 -5.23
C ASP A 40 -2.85 9.61 -4.03
N LEU A 41 -2.88 8.65 -3.10
CA LEU A 41 -3.73 8.72 -1.91
C LEU A 41 -3.30 9.83 -0.92
N ILE A 42 -2.00 10.07 -0.77
CA ILE A 42 -1.46 10.97 0.26
C ILE A 42 -1.16 12.36 -0.30
N ASP A 43 -0.50 12.42 -1.45
CA ASP A 43 -0.02 13.66 -2.07
C ASP A 43 -1.17 14.37 -2.81
N ASP A 44 -1.98 13.61 -3.56
CA ASP A 44 -3.08 14.15 -4.37
C ASP A 44 -4.46 14.03 -3.70
N ALA A 45 -4.52 13.41 -2.51
CA ALA A 45 -5.76 13.09 -1.80
C ALA A 45 -6.78 12.29 -2.64
N ASP A 46 -6.31 11.44 -3.57
CA ASP A 46 -7.16 10.55 -4.35
C ASP A 46 -7.68 9.40 -3.47
N LEU A 47 -8.82 9.63 -2.83
CA LEU A 47 -9.49 8.62 -1.99
C LEU A 47 -9.92 7.38 -2.77
N THR A 48 -9.96 7.40 -4.11
CA THR A 48 -10.26 6.21 -4.92
C THR A 48 -9.13 5.18 -4.89
N ALA A 49 -7.92 5.59 -4.54
CA ALA A 49 -6.79 4.70 -4.29
C ALA A 49 -6.83 4.03 -2.91
N ASN A 50 -7.74 4.44 -2.01
CA ASN A 50 -7.82 3.85 -0.68
C ASN A 50 -8.49 2.47 -0.72
N VAL A 51 -7.79 1.45 -0.23
CA VAL A 51 -8.27 0.07 -0.23
C VAL A 51 -8.51 -0.42 1.20
N LEU A 52 -9.44 -1.37 1.34
CA LEU A 52 -9.66 -2.06 2.60
C LEU A 52 -8.56 -3.10 2.83
N MET A 53 -7.86 -2.97 3.95
CA MET A 53 -6.85 -3.93 4.42
C MET A 53 -7.54 -5.05 5.19
N MET A 54 -7.16 -6.28 4.87
CA MET A 54 -7.68 -7.50 5.49
C MET A 54 -6.64 -8.12 6.43
N PRO A 55 -7.07 -8.86 7.47
CA PRO A 55 -6.14 -9.60 8.31
C PRO A 55 -5.25 -10.55 7.49
N GLY A 56 -3.94 -10.49 7.73
CA GLY A 56 -2.95 -11.29 7.01
C GLY A 56 -2.46 -10.68 5.70
N ASP A 57 -2.98 -9.52 5.28
CA ASP A 57 -2.38 -8.76 4.18
C ASP A 57 -0.95 -8.31 4.54
N ILE A 58 -0.07 -8.35 3.55
CA ILE A 58 1.31 -7.88 3.66
C ILE A 58 1.46 -6.68 2.72
N LEU A 59 1.80 -5.52 3.27
CA LEU A 59 2.10 -4.32 2.48
C LEU A 59 3.60 -4.29 2.16
N ILE A 60 3.95 -4.23 0.88
CA ILE A 60 5.32 -4.08 0.39
C ILE A 60 5.45 -2.71 -0.26
N ILE A 61 6.40 -1.92 0.23
CA ILE A 61 6.74 -0.59 -0.29
C ILE A 61 8.21 -0.64 -0.71
N PRO A 62 8.53 -0.62 -2.02
CA PRO A 62 9.90 -0.59 -2.49
C PRO A 62 10.48 0.83 -2.35
N ASP A 63 11.81 0.94 -2.20
CA ASP A 63 12.46 2.25 -2.34
C ASP A 63 12.49 2.67 -3.82
N ALA A 64 12.39 3.97 -4.06
CA ALA A 64 12.69 4.65 -5.31
C ALA A 64 14.20 4.56 -5.63
N TYR A 65 14.69 3.38 -6.00
CA TYR A 65 16.05 3.23 -6.54
C TYR A 65 16.14 3.81 -7.95
N PHE A 66 17.12 4.69 -8.14
CA PHE A 66 17.69 5.13 -9.42
C PHE A 66 18.60 4.07 -10.02
#